data_AF-A2HDX6-F1
#
_entry.id   AF-A2HDX6-F1
#
_cell.length_a   1.000
_cell.length_b   1.000
_cell.length_c   1.000
_cell.angle_alpha   90.00
_cell.angle_beta   90.00
_cell.angle_gamma   90.00
#
_symmetry.space_group_name_H-M   'P 1'
#
loop_
_entity.id
_entity.type
_entity.pdbx_description
1 polymer ?
#
loop_
_entity_poly.entity_id
_entity_poly.type
_entity_poly.pdbx_seq_one_letter_code
_entity_poly.pdbx_strand_id
1 'polypeptide(L)'
;MNYFNTVLMNNPLTVFHNLFNTVLMYNLLTVFHKRFNTVLMYDLLTVFHKRFNTVLMYDLLTVFHKRFNTVLMYDLLTVFHKRFNTVLMYDLLTVFHKRFNTVLMYDLLT
;
A
#
# COMPACT_ATOMS: atom_id res chain seq x y z
N MET A 1 20.38 6.49 -10.54
CA MET A 1 19.27 6.35 -9.56
C MET A 1 18.04 6.97 -10.19
N ASN A 2 17.06 6.16 -10.59
CA ASN A 2 15.83 6.71 -11.18
C ASN A 2 14.94 7.18 -10.04
N TYR A 3 14.84 8.49 -9.91
CA TYR A 3 13.97 9.18 -8.97
C TYR A 3 12.91 9.90 -9.78
N PHE A 4 11.64 9.59 -9.53
CA PHE A 4 10.55 10.37 -10.08
C PHE A 4 9.87 11.16 -8.97
N ASN A 5 9.64 12.43 -9.24
CA ASN A 5 8.96 13.29 -8.30
C ASN A 5 7.45 13.02 -8.31
N THR A 6 6.84 12.98 -9.49
CA THR A 6 5.42 12.69 -9.65
C THR A 6 5.23 11.74 -10.80
N VAL A 7 4.44 10.68 -10.59
CA VAL A 7 4.04 9.75 -11.65
C VAL A 7 2.54 9.51 -11.58
N LEU A 8 1.93 9.53 -12.76
CA LEU A 8 0.57 9.10 -13.03
C LEU A 8 0.63 7.94 -14.02
N MET A 9 -0.02 6.82 -13.69
CA MET A 9 -0.14 5.67 -14.59
C MET A 9 -1.56 5.12 -14.57
N ASN A 10 -2.09 4.88 -15.77
CA ASN A 10 -3.40 4.27 -15.96
C ASN A 10 -3.21 2.92 -16.64
N ASN A 11 -3.72 1.86 -16.01
CA ASN A 11 -3.64 0.47 -16.47
C ASN A 11 -2.22 -0.11 -16.70
N PRO A 12 -1.20 0.21 -15.88
CA PRO A 12 0.09 -0.47 -15.99
C PRO A 12 -0.01 -1.94 -15.58
N LEU A 13 0.62 -2.83 -16.35
CA LEU A 13 0.76 -4.24 -15.96
C LEU A 13 1.78 -4.42 -14.83
N THR A 14 2.94 -3.78 -14.93
CA THR A 14 3.99 -3.90 -13.91
C THR A 14 4.80 -2.62 -13.83
N VAL A 15 5.10 -2.18 -12.61
CA VAL A 15 5.92 -0.99 -12.37
C VAL A 15 7.10 -1.33 -11.46
N PHE A 16 8.31 -1.01 -11.92
CA PHE A 16 9.56 -1.26 -11.18
C PHE A 16 10.50 -0.06 -11.20
N HIS A 17 10.78 0.49 -10.03
CA HIS A 17 11.60 1.69 -9.81
C HIS A 17 12.13 1.74 -8.37
N ASN A 18 13.18 2.51 -8.14
CA ASN A 18 13.77 2.56 -6.79
C ASN A 18 13.02 3.53 -5.87
N LEU A 19 12.76 4.75 -6.34
CA LEU A 19 12.26 5.83 -5.51
C LEU A 19 11.19 6.65 -6.23
N PHE A 20 10.11 6.87 -5.51
CA PHE A 20 9.01 7.71 -5.91
C PHE A 20 8.66 8.66 -4.78
N ASN A 21 8.42 9.93 -5.11
CA ASN A 21 7.90 10.87 -4.14
C ASN A 21 6.37 10.77 -4.07
N THR A 22 5.68 11.16 -5.14
CA THR A 22 4.22 11.07 -5.27
C THR A 22 3.82 10.18 -6.43
N VAL A 23 2.91 9.22 -6.20
CA VAL A 23 2.39 8.35 -7.26
C VAL A 23 0.89 8.19 -7.18
N LEU A 24 0.26 8.28 -8.35
CA LEU A 24 -1.13 7.96 -8.58
C LEU A 24 -1.22 6.84 -9.63
N MET A 25 -1.87 5.73 -9.26
CA MET A 25 -1.98 4.54 -10.11
C MET A 25 -3.42 4.02 -10.10
N TYR A 26 -3.90 3.64 -11.28
CA TYR A 26 -5.22 3.01 -11.49
C TYR A 26 -5.06 1.67 -12.21
N ASN A 27 -5.84 0.66 -11.82
CA ASN A 27 -5.96 -0.66 -12.47
C ASN A 27 -4.61 -1.33 -12.71
N LEU A 28 -3.91 -1.66 -11.62
CA LEU A 28 -2.54 -2.15 -11.70
C LEU A 28 -2.43 -3.58 -11.20
N LEU A 29 -1.72 -4.42 -11.96
CA LEU A 29 -1.54 -5.81 -11.58
C LEU A 29 -0.45 -5.96 -10.52
N THR A 30 0.75 -5.42 -10.73
CA THR A 30 1.86 -5.63 -9.77
C THR A 30 2.86 -4.48 -9.66
N VAL A 31 3.22 -4.15 -8.42
CA VAL A 31 4.12 -3.05 -8.09
C VAL A 31 5.30 -3.50 -7.23
N PHE A 32 6.52 -3.14 -7.65
CA PHE A 32 7.76 -3.46 -6.93
C PHE A 32 8.66 -2.22 -6.76
N HIS A 33 8.77 -1.71 -5.52
CA HIS A 33 9.63 -0.54 -5.24
C HIS A 33 10.32 -0.56 -3.87
N LYS A 34 11.41 0.20 -3.74
CA LYS A 34 12.09 0.34 -2.44
C LYS A 34 11.38 1.32 -1.52
N ARG A 35 11.05 2.52 -2.01
CA ARG A 35 10.44 3.55 -1.16
C ARG A 35 9.53 4.49 -1.93
N PHE A 36 8.45 4.83 -1.26
CA PHE A 36 7.49 5.86 -1.64
C PHE A 36 7.26 6.80 -0.46
N ASN A 37 6.99 8.07 -0.76
CA ASN A 37 6.56 9.02 0.26
C ASN A 37 5.02 9.08 0.32
N THR A 38 4.36 9.42 -0.78
CA THR A 38 2.89 9.55 -0.91
C THR A 38 2.38 8.69 -2.05
N VAL A 39 1.42 7.81 -1.77
CA VAL A 39 0.79 6.98 -2.81
C VAL A 39 -0.71 6.93 -2.69
N LEU A 40 -1.34 7.04 -3.85
CA LEU A 40 -2.74 6.82 -4.07
C LEU A 40 -2.90 5.73 -5.15
N MET A 41 -3.55 4.63 -4.78
CA MET A 41 -3.74 3.46 -5.64
C MET A 41 -5.21 3.05 -5.64
N TYR A 42 -5.72 2.75 -6.84
CA TYR A 42 -7.06 2.22 -7.08
C TYR A 42 -6.95 0.91 -7.86
N ASP A 43 -7.73 -0.10 -7.48
CA ASP A 43 -7.90 -1.38 -8.17
C ASP A 43 -6.59 -2.13 -8.41
N LEU A 44 -6.11 -2.82 -7.39
CA LEU A 44 -4.75 -3.39 -7.39
C LEU A 44 -4.70 -4.84 -6.91
N LEU A 45 -3.99 -5.66 -7.66
CA LEU A 45 -3.83 -7.07 -7.32
C LEU A 45 -2.71 -7.30 -6.31
N THR A 46 -1.50 -6.76 -6.52
CA THR A 46 -0.38 -7.04 -5.58
C THR A 46 0.66 -5.92 -5.46
N VAL A 47 1.04 -5.61 -4.21
CA VAL A 47 2.09 -4.63 -3.89
C VAL A 47 3.19 -5.21 -3.03
N PHE A 48 4.43 -5.06 -3.50
CA PHE A 48 5.64 -5.40 -2.74
C PHE A 48 6.55 -4.17 -2.58
N HIS A 49 6.83 -3.80 -1.33
CA HIS A 49 7.73 -2.67 -1.09
C HIS A 49 8.41 -2.70 0.29
N LYS A 50 9.47 -1.90 0.47
CA LYS A 50 10.17 -1.82 1.77
C LYS A 50 9.55 -0.77 2.69
N ARG A 51 9.28 0.44 2.19
CA ARG A 51 8.78 1.54 3.04
C ARG A 51 7.81 2.47 2.30
N PHE A 52 6.73 2.79 2.99
CA PHE A 52 5.81 3.87 2.67
C PHE A 52 5.73 4.85 3.85
N ASN A 53 5.56 6.14 3.55
CA ASN A 53 5.22 7.12 4.58
C ASN A 53 3.71 7.30 4.66
N THR A 54 3.04 7.70 3.58
CA THR A 54 1.58 7.88 3.54
C THR A 54 0.99 7.10 2.37
N VAL A 55 -0.05 6.31 2.61
CA VAL A 55 -0.73 5.53 1.58
C VAL A 55 -2.24 5.55 1.74
N LEU A 56 -2.88 5.70 0.59
CA LEU A 56 -4.30 5.54 0.40
C LEU A 56 -4.52 4.49 -0.69
N MET A 57 -5.23 3.42 -0.33
CA MET A 57 -5.51 2.28 -1.21
C MET A 57 -7.01 1.97 -1.21
N TYR A 58 -7.56 1.83 -2.42
CA TYR A 58 -8.91 1.35 -2.68
C TYR A 58 -8.80 0.02 -3.43
N ASP A 59 -9.61 -0.96 -3.03
CA ASP A 59 -9.75 -2.28 -3.66
C ASP A 59 -8.42 -3.02 -3.91
N LEU A 60 -7.98 -3.77 -2.90
CA LEU A 60 -6.66 -4.38 -2.91
C LEU A 60 -6.68 -5.84 -2.47
N LEU A 61 -6.11 -6.71 -3.30
CA LEU A 61 -6.06 -8.14 -2.99
C LEU A 61 -4.93 -8.48 -2.02
N THR A 62 -3.69 -7.98 -2.25
CA THR A 62 -2.58 -8.37 -1.37
C THR A 62 -1.47 -7.32 -1.24
N VAL A 63 -1.03 -7.07 0.01
CA VAL A 63 0.11 -6.18 0.31
C VAL A 63 1.16 -6.88 1.16
N PHE A 64 2.41 -6.82 0.70
CA PHE A 64 3.58 -7.27 1.46
C PHE A 64 4.56 -6.13 1.69
N HIS A 65 4.88 -5.87 2.97
CA HIS A 65 5.79 -4.78 3.27
C HIS A 65 6.52 -4.82 4.62
N LYS A 66 7.56 -3.99 4.78
CA LYS A 66 8.29 -3.88 6.04
C LYS A 66 7.74 -2.79 6.96
N ARG A 67 7.47 -1.59 6.44
CA ARG A 67 7.04 -0.47 7.29
C ARG A 67 6.12 0.52 6.58
N PHE A 68 5.05 0.86 7.27
CA PHE A 68 4.20 2.01 7.02
C PHE A 68 4.26 3.01 8.17
N ASN A 69 4.11 4.30 7.86
CA ASN A 69 3.84 5.30 8.89
C ASN A 69 2.34 5.59 8.98
N THR A 70 1.68 6.06 7.92
CA THR A 70 0.23 6.29 7.90
C THR A 70 -0.42 5.57 6.73
N VAL A 71 -1.52 4.87 7.00
CA VAL A 71 -2.27 4.13 5.99
C VAL A 71 -3.75 4.25 6.18
N LEU A 72 -4.44 4.42 5.06
CA LEU A 72 -5.87 4.32 4.91
C LEU A 72 -6.18 3.29 3.82
N MET A 73 -6.96 2.28 4.18
CA MET A 73 -7.37 1.18 3.30
C MET A 73 -8.89 0.98 3.42
N TYR A 74 -9.57 0.85 2.29
CA TYR A 74 -11.01 0.61 2.25
C TYR A 74 -11.29 -0.89 2.14
N ASP A 75 -11.12 -1.48 0.96
CA ASP A 75 -11.39 -2.90 0.72
C ASP A 75 -10.11 -3.73 0.55
N LEU A 76 -9.86 -4.67 1.45
CA LEU A 76 -8.59 -5.39 1.51
C LEU A 76 -8.71 -6.85 1.92
N LEU A 77 -8.21 -7.74 1.04
CA LEU A 77 -8.23 -9.17 1.33
C LEU A 77 -7.08 -9.58 2.28
N THR A 78 -5.84 -9.20 1.99
CA THR A 78 -4.69 -9.67 2.78
C THR A 78 -3.55 -8.67 2.93
N VAL A 79 -3.08 -8.47 4.17
CA VAL A 79 -1.89 -7.67 4.50
C VAL A 79 -0.87 -8.46 5.29
N PHE A 80 0.38 -8.46 4.81
CA PHE A 80 1.53 -8.98 5.54
C PHE A 80 2.56 -7.90 5.82
N HIS A 81 2.90 -7.73 7.09
CA HIS A 81 3.85 -6.69 7.46
C HIS A 81 4.56 -6.81 8.79
N LYS A 82 5.60 -5.98 8.95
CA LYS A 82 6.34 -5.89 10.23
C LYS A 82 5.84 -4.75 11.12
N ARG A 83 5.57 -3.55 10.60
CA ARG A 83 5.21 -2.41 11.45
C ARG A 83 4.33 -1.39 10.73
N PHE A 84 3.25 -0.99 11.39
CA PHE A 84 2.60 0.29 11.13
C PHE A 84 2.74 1.23 12.32
N ASN A 85 2.66 2.54 12.07
CA ASN A 85 2.45 3.51 13.13
C ASN A 85 0.95 3.85 13.24
N THR A 86 0.33 4.41 12.20
CA THR A 86 -1.11 4.71 12.18
C THR A 86 -1.81 4.01 11.02
N VAL A 87 -2.95 3.38 11.33
CA VAL A 87 -3.74 2.62 10.36
C VAL A 87 -5.22 2.87 10.57
N LEU A 88 -5.90 3.10 9.45
CA LEU A 88 -7.34 3.09 9.32
C LEU A 88 -7.74 2.08 8.23
N MET A 89 -8.58 1.11 8.58
CA MET A 89 -9.06 0.04 7.69
C MET A 89 -10.59 -0.07 7.81
N TYR A 90 -11.29 -0.27 6.70
CA TYR A 90 -12.76 -0.35 6.68
C TYR A 90 -13.33 -1.74 6.41
N ASP A 91 -12.78 -2.50 5.46
CA ASP A 91 -13.24 -3.84 5.10
C ASP A 91 -12.03 -4.75 4.91
N LEU A 92 -11.76 -5.58 5.91
CA LEU A 92 -10.51 -6.32 6.00
C LEU A 92 -10.74 -7.80 6.33
N LEU A 93 -10.23 -8.68 5.48
CA LEU A 93 -10.33 -10.13 5.72
C LEU A 93 -9.15 -10.63 6.59
N THR A 94 -7.90 -10.36 6.20
CA THR A 94 -6.74 -10.94 6.91
C THR A 94 -5.57 -9.97 7.09
N VAL A 95 -5.02 -9.93 8.31
CA VAL A 95 -3.80 -9.15 8.64
C VAL A 95 -2.81 -9.93 9.46
N PHE A 96 -1.59 -10.02 8.94
CA PHE A 96 -0.42 -10.54 9.64
C PHE A 96 0.53 -9.39 9.95
N HIS A 97 0.80 -9.18 11.23
CA HIS A 97 1.60 -8.07 11.72
C HIS A 97 2.55 -8.47 12.84
N LYS A 98 3.64 -7.71 13.01
CA LYS A 98 4.45 -7.79 14.23
C LYS A 98 4.15 -6.67 15.23
N ARG A 99 3.78 -5.47 14.76
CA ARG A 99 3.47 -4.34 15.63
C ARG A 99 2.60 -3.29 14.97
N PHE A 100 1.62 -2.84 15.74
CA PHE A 100 0.89 -1.60 15.52
C PHE A 100 1.18 -0.59 16.64
N ASN A 101 1.10 0.70 16.34
CA ASN A 101 1.07 1.73 17.38
C ASN A 101 -0.38 2.24 17.59
N THR A 102 -1.07 2.66 16.53
CA THR A 102 -2.48 3.08 16.58
C THR A 102 -3.24 2.46 15.41
N VAL A 103 -4.37 1.82 15.71
CA VAL A 103 -5.21 1.14 14.72
C VAL A 103 -6.66 1.52 14.96
N LEU A 104 -7.36 1.83 13.86
CA LEU A 104 -8.80 1.90 13.81
C LEU A 104 -9.26 0.96 12.69
N MET A 105 -10.07 -0.03 13.03
CA MET A 105 -10.62 -1.01 12.10
C MET A 105 -12.13 -0.96 12.20
N TYR A 106 -12.77 -0.82 11.06
CA TYR A 106 -14.18 -1.12 10.86
C TYR A 106 -14.25 -2.49 10.14
N ASP A 107 -15.33 -3.23 10.36
CA ASP A 107 -15.69 -4.48 9.68
C ASP A 107 -14.54 -5.46 9.35
N LEU A 108 -14.06 -6.10 10.42
CA LEU A 108 -13.10 -7.21 10.34
C LEU A 108 -13.85 -8.53 10.14
N LEU A 109 -13.80 -9.09 8.94
CA LEU A 109 -14.29 -10.43 8.65
C LEU A 109 -13.16 -11.44 8.92
N THR A 110 -13.09 -11.97 10.14
CA THR A 110 -12.05 -12.91 10.57
C THR A 110 -12.23 -14.32 10.00
#